data_AF-A0A7S9DCB1-F1
#
_entry.id   AF-A0A7S9DCB1-F1
#
_cell.length_a   1.000
_cell.length_b   1.000
_cell.length_c   1.000
_cell.angle_alpha   90.00
_cell.angle_beta   90.00
_cell.angle_gamma   90.00
#
_symmetry.space_group_name_H-M   'P 1'
#
loop_
_entity.id
_entity.type
_entity.pdbx_description
1 polymer ?
#
loop_
_entity_poly.entity_id
_entity_poly.type
_entity_poly.pdbx_seq_one_letter_code
_entity_poly.pdbx_strand_id
1 'polypeptide(L)' 'MKQLIFFVAAIALLAAPARSQALVDPDKVAPEYREAAEKRRAEQIRQRECGLKADLDKVLPRDRTAYLNHCLDALAAKQ' A
#
# COMPACT_ATOMS: atom_id res chain seq x y z
N MET A 1 1.72 39.22 6.65
CA MET A 1 1.08 38.41 5.58
C MET A 1 2.09 37.77 4.62
N LYS A 2 3.02 38.52 4.02
CA LYS A 2 4.06 37.97 3.11
C LYS A 2 4.87 36.81 3.71
N GLN A 3 5.31 36.96 4.96
CA GLN A 3 6.11 35.95 5.67
C GLN A 3 5.32 34.66 5.93
N LEU A 4 4.04 34.78 6.33
CA LEU A 4 3.14 33.64 6.50
C LEU A 4 2.97 32.82 5.21
N ILE A 5 2.92 33.48 4.05
CA ILE A 5 2.83 32.81 2.75
C ILE A 5 4.10 31.99 2.46
N PHE A 6 5.28 32.55 2.76
CA PHE A 6 6.55 31.83 2.60
C PHE A 6 6.65 30.61 3.53
N PHE A 7 6.22 30.73 4.78
CA PHE A 7 6.20 29.60 5.72
C PHE A 7 5.25 28.49 5.29
N VAL A 8 4.05 28.82 4.80
CA VAL A 8 3.08 27.82 4.32
C VAL A 8 3.59 27.11 3.06
N ALA A 9 4.20 27.83 2.12
CA ALA A 9 4.78 27.24 0.92
C ALA A 9 5.95 26.29 1.23
N ALA A 10 6.79 26.62 2.22
CA ALA A 10 7.89 25.77 2.65
C ALA A 10 7.40 24.45 3.29
N ILE A 11 6.31 24.49 4.05
CA ILE A 11 5.73 23.29 4.70
C ILE A 11 5.10 22.36 3.65
N ALA A 12 4.45 22.91 2.62
CA ALA A 12 3.85 22.10 1.54
C ALA A 12 4.90 21.29 0.75
N LEU A 13 6.14 21.79 0.63
CA LEU A 13 7.24 21.07 -0.03
C LEU A 13 7.78 19.88 0.78
N LEU A 14 7.54 19.86 2.09
CA LEU A 14 7.97 18.77 3.00
C LEU A 14 6.93 17.66 3.12
N ALA A 15 5.72 17.85 2.59
CA ALA A 15 4.71 16.82 2.54
C ALA A 15 5.07 15.79 1.45
N ALA A 16 5.96 14.85 1.80
CA ALA A 16 6.24 13.70 0.94
C ALA A 16 4.95 12.92 0.68
N PRO A 17 4.66 12.52 -0.57
CA PRO A 17 3.48 11.70 -0.84
C PRO A 17 3.61 10.39 -0.06
N ALA A 18 2.55 10.01 0.65
CA ALA A 18 2.41 8.67 1.20
C ALA A 18 2.34 7.70 0.02
N ARG A 19 3.50 7.24 -0.44
CA ARG A 19 3.58 6.32 -1.57
C ARG A 19 2.99 4.99 -1.12
N SER A 20 1.97 4.53 -1.82
CA SER A 20 1.65 3.11 -1.84
C SER A 20 2.93 2.36 -2.18
N GLN A 21 3.24 1.31 -1.42
CA GLN A 21 4.45 0.53 -1.65
C GLN A 21 4.45 0.05 -3.10
N ALA A 22 5.48 0.44 -3.85
CA ALA A 22 5.65 -0.02 -5.22
C ALA A 22 5.78 -1.55 -5.21
N LEU A 23 5.19 -2.21 -6.20
CA LEU A 23 5.25 -3.65 -6.30
C LEU A 23 6.72 -4.04 -6.39
N VAL A 24 7.18 -4.94 -5.51
CA VAL A 24 8.58 -5.38 -5.52
C VAL A 24 8.90 -6.00 -6.87
N ASP A 25 9.96 -5.49 -7.50
CA ASP A 25 10.56 -6.03 -8.70
C ASP A 25 11.71 -6.97 -8.29
N PRO A 26 11.55 -8.31 -8.41
CA PRO A 26 12.57 -9.26 -7.99
C PRO A 26 13.90 -9.10 -8.73
N ASP A 27 13.89 -8.59 -9.96
CA ASP A 27 15.11 -8.42 -10.77
C ASP A 27 15.97 -7.24 -10.30
N LYS A 28 15.38 -6.31 -9.54
CA LYS A 28 16.08 -5.21 -8.87
C LYS A 28 16.66 -5.62 -7.52
N VAL A 29 16.33 -6.81 -7.03
CA VAL A 29 16.83 -7.35 -5.78
C VAL A 29 18.04 -8.24 -6.06
N ALA A 30 19.03 -8.19 -5.17
CA ALA A 30 20.22 -9.01 -5.30
C ALA A 30 19.84 -10.50 -5.40
N PRO A 31 20.59 -11.31 -6.20
CA PRO A 31 20.22 -12.69 -6.50
C PRO A 31 19.94 -13.54 -5.25
N GLU A 32 20.69 -13.32 -4.17
CA GLU A 32 20.52 -14.01 -2.90
C GLU A 32 19.18 -13.76 -2.19
N TYR A 33 18.46 -12.69 -2.52
CA TYR A 33 17.16 -12.35 -1.92
C TYR A 33 15.97 -12.43 -2.90
N ARG A 34 16.16 -12.96 -4.11
CA ARG A 34 15.09 -13.02 -5.12
C ARG A 34 13.88 -13.83 -4.68
N GLU A 35 14.10 -14.98 -4.03
CA GLU A 35 13.01 -15.79 -3.49
C GLU A 35 12.19 -15.01 -2.44
N ALA A 36 12.86 -14.23 -1.58
CA ALA A 36 12.17 -13.37 -0.62
C ALA A 36 11.43 -12.24 -1.31
N ALA A 37 12.00 -11.65 -2.37
CA ALA A 37 11.37 -10.60 -3.17
C ALA A 37 10.09 -11.10 -3.87
N GLU A 38 10.12 -12.30 -4.42
CA GLU A 38 8.96 -12.96 -5.03
C GLU A 38 7.84 -13.21 -4.01
N LYS A 39 8.17 -13.74 -2.82
CA LYS A 39 7.20 -13.93 -1.74
C LYS A 39 6.56 -12.61 -1.31
N ARG A 40 7.35 -11.54 -1.20
CA ARG A 40 6.82 -10.20 -0.88
C ARG A 40 5.95 -9.65 -2.01
N ARG A 41 6.30 -9.91 -3.26
CA ARG A 41 5.51 -9.50 -4.42
C ARG A 41 4.15 -10.18 -4.44
N ALA A 42 4.11 -11.49 -4.19
CA ALA A 42 2.87 -12.25 -4.07
C ALA A 42 1.97 -11.71 -2.95
N GLU A 43 2.57 -11.37 -1.80
CA GLU A 43 1.85 -10.75 -0.69
C GLU A 43 1.29 -9.36 -1.03
N GLN A 44 2.08 -8.51 -1.67
CA GLN A 44 1.61 -7.19 -2.11
C GLN A 44 0.48 -7.27 -3.13
N ILE A 45 0.49 -8.28 -4.02
CA ILE A 45 -0.60 -8.51 -4.97
C ILE A 45 -1.88 -8.88 -4.21
N ARG A 46 -1.81 -9.83 -3.26
CA ARG A 46 -2.96 -10.22 -2.43
C ARG A 46 -3.58 -9.03 -1.68
N GLN A 47 -2.74 -8.19 -1.06
CA GLN A 47 -3.20 -7.00 -0.35
C GLN A 47 -3.83 -5.96 -1.28
N ARG A 48 -3.24 -5.74 -2.46
CA ARG A 48 -3.79 -4.84 -3.48
C ARG A 48 -5.14 -5.32 -4.00
N GLU A 49 -5.29 -6.62 -4.24
CA GLU A 49 -6.56 -7.21 -4.66
C GLU A 49 -7.65 -7.01 -3.61
N CYS A 50 -7.35 -7.26 -2.33
CA CYS A 50 -8.29 -6.98 -1.24
C CYS A 50 -8.63 -5.49 -1.11
N GLY A 51 -7.64 -4.62 -1.31
CA GLY A 51 -7.84 -3.17 -1.36
C GLY A 51 -8.79 -2.75 -2.48
N LEU A 52 -8.58 -3.28 -3.69
CA LEU A 52 -9.42 -3.01 -4.85
C LEU A 52 -10.86 -3.49 -4.62
N LYS A 53 -11.05 -4.67 -4.03
CA LYS A 53 -12.38 -5.18 -3.67
C LYS A 53 -13.08 -4.27 -2.66
N ALA A 54 -12.37 -3.81 -1.63
CA ALA A 54 -12.92 -2.88 -0.65
C ALA A 54 -13.37 -1.54 -1.28
N ASP A 55 -12.61 -1.04 -2.26
CA ASP A 55 -12.94 0.17 -3.00
C ASP A 55 -14.17 -0.03 -3.92
N LEU A 56 -14.25 -1.19 -4.60
CA LEU A 56 -15.40 -1.56 -5.44
C LEU A 56 -16.69 -1.73 -4.62
N ASP A 57 -16.58 -2.34 -3.44
CA ASP A 57 -17.69 -2.54 -2.50
C ASP A 57 -18.04 -1.26 -1.72
N LYS A 58 -17.31 -0.16 -1.96
CA LYS A 58 -17.49 1.15 -1.30
C LYS A 58 -17.50 1.04 0.23
N VAL A 59 -16.60 0.19 0.76
CA VAL A 59 -16.50 -0.03 2.19
C VAL A 59 -16.14 1.28 2.89
N LEU A 60 -16.94 1.65 3.89
CA LEU A 60 -16.70 2.87 4.66
C LEU A 60 -15.32 2.81 5.35
N PRO A 61 -14.61 3.93 5.51
CA PRO A 61 -13.29 3.95 6.15
C PRO A 61 -13.26 3.28 7.52
N ARG A 62 -14.35 3.39 8.30
CA ARG A 62 -14.51 2.73 9.60
C ARG A 62 -14.45 1.20 9.50
N ASP A 63 -15.03 0.62 8.45
CA ASP A 63 -15.22 -0.82 8.30
C ASP A 63 -14.13 -1.45 7.42
N ARG A 64 -13.30 -0.62 6.78
CA ARG A 64 -12.28 -1.01 5.80
C ARG A 64 -11.26 -1.99 6.38
N THR A 65 -10.75 -1.75 7.59
CA THR A 65 -9.75 -2.65 8.19
C THR A 65 -10.31 -4.05 8.45
N ALA A 66 -11.54 -4.14 8.97
CA ALA A 66 -12.20 -5.42 9.20
C ALA A 66 -12.42 -6.18 7.89
N TYR A 67 -12.90 -5.48 6.85
CA TYR A 67 -13.06 -6.05 5.51
C TYR A 67 -11.74 -6.60 4.95
N LEU A 68 -10.65 -5.83 5.05
CA LEU A 68 -9.35 -6.25 4.53
C LEU A 68 -8.83 -7.50 5.24
N ASN A 69 -8.94 -7.57 6.57
CA ASN A 69 -8.54 -8.76 7.33
C ASN A 69 -9.33 -9.99 6.89
N HIS A 70 -10.66 -9.89 6.80
CA HIS A 70 -11.50 -10.99 6.32
C HIS A 70 -11.17 -11.42 4.90
N CYS A 71 -10.88 -10.47 4.00
CA CYS A 71 -10.48 -10.79 2.63
C CYS A 71 -9.15 -11.55 2.60
N LEU A 72 -8.16 -11.10 3.38
CA LEU A 72 -6.85 -11.75 3.46
C LEU A 72 -6.94 -13.15 4.08
N ASP A 73 -7.72 -13.31 5.15
CA ASP A 73 -7.97 -14.62 5.78
C ASP A 73 -8.65 -15.58 4.81
N ALA A 74 -9.65 -15.10 4.05
CA ALA A 74 -10.33 -15.90 3.04
C ALA A 74 -9.43 -16.29 1.87
N LEU A 75 -8.44 -15.47 1.52
CA LEU A 75 -7.42 -15.83 0.52
C LEU A 75 -6.41 -16.83 1.08
N ALA A 76 -6.02 -16.70 2.35
CA ALA A 76 -5.12 -17.65 3.02
C ALA A 76 -5.76 -19.04 3.16
N ALA A 77 -7.05 -19.10 3.45
CA ALA A 77 -7.79 -20.38 3.56
C ALA A 77 -8.01 -21.11 2.22
N LYS A 78 -7.74 -20.45 1.08
CA LYS A 78 -7.83 -21.04 -0.26
C LYS A 78 -6.51 -21.62 -0.78
N GLN A 79 -5.42 -21.43 -0.04
CA GLN A 79 -4.09 -21.98 -0.33
C GLN A 79 -3.91 -23.33 0.35
#